data_AF-A0A1G3ZUG2-F1
#
_entry.id   AF-A0A1G3ZUG2-F1
#
_cell.length_a   1.000
_cell.length_b   1.000
_cell.length_c   1.000
_cell.angle_alpha   90.00
_cell.angle_beta   90.00
_cell.angle_gamma   90.00
#
_symmetry.space_group_name_H-M   'P 1'
#
loop_
_entity.id
_entity.type
_entity.pdbx_description
1 polymer ?
#
loop_
_entity_poly.entity_id
_entity_poly.type
_entity_poly.pdbx_seq_one_letter_code
_entity_poly.pdbx_strand_id
1 'polypeptide(L)'
;MKKPLLALAGLLLPLTLHAQFSQPTRDAENPAQNAFMTSGSLSVSSNQTLSAPVFLDPIPAGKRLTVESLGLACRASLGVTAVSATLAVQMRNSPNSPLLLGIFPVTIVREGTQTSSGASVSWGGTLNGRIFHDNPAGNTNILLTVYRYPTGESLNCTYALTGGLTNLPQ
;
A
#
# COMPACT_ATOMS: atom_id res chain seq x y z
N MET A 1 26.49 -80.53 11.10
CA MET A 1 27.41 -79.37 11.08
C MET A 1 27.95 -79.16 9.68
N LYS A 2 27.73 -77.96 9.11
CA LYS A 2 28.61 -77.16 8.22
C LYS A 2 27.75 -76.13 7.45
N LYS A 3 27.94 -74.84 7.76
CA LYS A 3 27.58 -73.67 6.91
C LYS A 3 28.71 -73.49 5.87
N PRO A 4 28.45 -72.93 4.67
CA PRO A 4 28.59 -71.47 4.44
C PRO A 4 27.52 -70.91 3.47
N LEU A 5 26.98 -69.69 3.61
CA LEU A 5 27.51 -68.32 3.50
C LEU A 5 27.64 -67.77 2.05
N LEU A 6 26.76 -66.81 1.74
CA LEU A 6 27.01 -65.50 1.09
C LEU A 6 27.06 -65.33 -0.45
N ALA A 7 26.10 -64.57 -0.99
CA ALA A 7 26.19 -63.57 -2.08
C ALA A 7 24.81 -62.90 -2.16
N LEU A 8 24.50 -61.70 -1.64
CA LEU A 8 25.07 -60.35 -1.80
C LEU A 8 25.23 -59.88 -3.25
N ALA A 9 24.12 -59.77 -3.98
CA ALA A 9 24.02 -58.98 -5.21
C ALA A 9 22.56 -58.59 -5.47
N GLY A 10 22.18 -57.40 -5.00
CA GLY A 10 20.85 -56.82 -5.22
C GLY A 10 20.92 -55.30 -5.26
N LEU A 11 21.97 -54.77 -5.90
CA LEU A 11 22.05 -53.38 -6.33
C LEU A 11 20.97 -53.14 -7.39
N LEU A 12 19.78 -52.73 -6.97
CA LEU A 12 18.82 -52.02 -7.82
C LEU A 12 18.23 -50.87 -7.02
N LEU A 13 19.08 -49.86 -6.80
CA LEU A 13 18.64 -48.51 -6.43
C LEU A 13 17.67 -48.03 -7.53
N PRO A 14 16.48 -47.50 -7.18
CA PRO A 14 15.76 -46.67 -8.12
C PRO A 14 16.63 -45.42 -8.37
N LEU A 15 17.13 -45.31 -9.60
CA LEU A 15 17.63 -44.06 -10.16
C LEU A 15 16.58 -42.98 -9.89
N THR A 16 16.85 -42.15 -8.90
CA THR A 16 16.14 -40.89 -8.71
C THR A 16 16.43 -40.06 -9.95
N LEU A 17 15.51 -40.13 -10.91
CA LEU A 17 15.32 -39.14 -11.94
C LEU A 17 15.18 -37.81 -11.20
N HIS A 18 16.30 -37.12 -11.04
CA HIS A 18 16.32 -35.69 -10.88
C HIS A 18 15.85 -35.15 -12.23
N ALA A 19 14.53 -35.14 -12.42
CA ALA A 19 13.91 -34.14 -13.26
C ALA A 19 14.36 -32.81 -12.66
N GLN A 20 15.48 -32.30 -13.15
CA GLN A 20 15.83 -30.91 -13.02
C GLN A 20 14.76 -30.17 -13.81
N PHE A 21 13.61 -29.97 -13.15
CA PHE A 21 12.74 -28.87 -13.51
C PHE A 21 13.64 -27.65 -13.48
N SER A 22 13.87 -27.09 -14.67
CA SER A 22 14.32 -25.73 -14.82
C SER A 22 13.42 -24.89 -13.92
N GLN A 23 13.93 -24.53 -12.75
CA GLN A 23 13.31 -23.50 -11.97
C GLN A 23 13.45 -22.25 -12.82
N PRO A 24 12.37 -21.51 -13.12
CA PRO A 24 12.48 -20.18 -13.68
C PRO A 24 13.06 -19.28 -12.57
N THR A 25 14.35 -19.39 -12.28
CA THR A 25 15.11 -18.51 -11.38
C THR A 25 15.38 -17.15 -12.02
N ARG A 26 14.53 -16.72 -12.96
CA ARG A 26 14.72 -15.48 -13.73
C ARG A 26 13.57 -14.49 -13.64
N ASP A 27 12.64 -14.67 -12.71
CA ASP A 27 11.62 -13.64 -12.42
C ASP A 27 11.20 -13.55 -10.94
N ALA A 28 11.86 -14.29 -10.04
CA ALA A 28 11.58 -14.18 -8.60
C ALA A 28 12.07 -12.83 -8.01
N GLU A 29 13.12 -12.24 -8.60
CA GLU A 29 13.65 -10.93 -8.19
C GLU A 29 12.94 -9.75 -8.85
N ASN A 30 12.06 -10.01 -9.84
CA ASN A 30 11.25 -8.99 -10.49
C ASN A 30 9.84 -9.48 -10.83
N PRO A 31 9.03 -9.89 -9.83
CA PRO A 31 7.66 -10.30 -10.10
C PRO A 31 6.95 -9.17 -10.85
N ALA A 32 6.32 -9.51 -11.97
CA ALA A 32 5.61 -8.55 -12.80
C ALA A 32 4.58 -7.74 -12.00
N GLN A 33 4.07 -8.32 -10.89
CA GLN A 33 3.24 -7.69 -9.88
C GLN A 33 3.67 -8.12 -8.47
N ASN A 34 4.09 -7.16 -7.64
CA ASN A 34 4.33 -7.36 -6.21
C ASN A 34 3.22 -6.70 -5.40
N ALA A 35 2.69 -7.39 -4.39
CA ALA A 35 1.77 -6.75 -3.45
C ALA A 35 2.47 -5.60 -2.72
N PHE A 36 1.77 -4.50 -2.54
CA PHE A 36 2.22 -3.33 -1.80
C PHE A 36 1.18 -2.95 -0.77
N MET A 37 1.63 -2.69 0.45
CA MET A 37 0.81 -2.21 1.53
C MET A 37 1.62 -1.22 2.35
N THR A 38 1.01 -0.07 2.63
CA THR A 38 1.55 0.92 3.57
C THR A 38 0.43 1.39 4.48
N SER A 39 0.77 1.67 5.73
CA SER A 39 -0.19 2.15 6.72
C SER A 39 0.50 3.07 7.70
N GLY A 40 -0.25 3.99 8.26
CA GLY A 40 0.29 4.91 9.24
C GLY A 40 -0.78 5.72 9.91
N SER A 41 -0.34 6.76 10.59
CA SER A 41 -1.20 7.73 11.23
C SER A 41 -0.77 9.15 10.88
N LEU A 42 -1.74 10.06 10.96
CA LEU A 42 -1.53 11.49 10.83
C LEU A 42 -2.38 12.18 11.89
N SER A 43 -1.86 13.27 12.44
CA SER A 43 -2.55 14.06 13.45
C SER A 43 -2.51 15.53 13.04
N VAL A 44 -3.67 16.17 13.03
CA VAL A 44 -3.82 17.61 12.91
C VAL A 44 -4.06 18.14 14.31
N SER A 45 -3.11 18.92 14.83
CA SER A 45 -3.27 19.55 16.14
C SER A 45 -4.28 20.70 16.08
N SER A 46 -4.81 21.09 17.24
CA SER A 46 -5.72 22.24 17.37
C SER A 46 -5.12 23.55 16.84
N ASN A 47 -3.80 23.67 16.74
CA ASN A 47 -3.15 24.90 16.32
C ASN A 47 -2.83 24.92 14.81
N GLN A 48 -3.08 23.82 14.09
CA GLN A 48 -2.86 23.75 12.65
C GLN A 48 -4.06 24.28 11.87
N THR A 49 -3.77 25.08 10.85
CA THR A 49 -4.77 25.82 10.08
C THR A 49 -5.79 24.89 9.44
N LEU A 50 -5.41 23.95 8.57
CA LEU A 50 -6.43 23.19 7.81
C LEU A 50 -6.16 21.70 7.65
N SER A 51 -4.90 21.31 7.45
CA SER A 51 -4.58 19.98 6.91
C SER A 51 -3.35 19.32 7.52
N ALA A 52 -3.32 17.99 7.49
CA ALA A 52 -2.09 17.21 7.68
C ALA A 52 -1.72 16.50 6.37
N PRO A 53 -0.66 16.97 5.67
CA PRO A 53 -0.05 16.22 4.59
C PRO A 53 0.81 15.08 5.16
N VAL A 54 0.70 13.89 4.58
CA VAL A 54 1.61 12.77 4.86
C VAL A 54 2.13 12.21 3.54
N PHE A 55 3.45 12.12 3.44
CA PHE A 55 4.11 11.37 2.38
C PHE A 55 4.06 9.89 2.76
N LEU A 56 3.50 9.07 1.88
CA LEU A 56 3.47 7.62 2.07
C LEU A 56 4.83 7.03 1.73
N ASP A 57 5.02 5.74 2.06
CA ASP A 57 6.27 5.03 1.78
C ASP A 57 6.69 5.17 0.31
N PRO A 58 7.98 5.44 0.06
CA PRO A 58 8.46 5.70 -1.28
C PRO A 58 8.32 4.46 -2.15
N ILE A 59 7.81 4.67 -3.37
CA ILE A 59 7.76 3.63 -4.39
C ILE A 59 9.16 3.44 -4.96
N PRO A 60 9.67 2.21 -5.17
CA PRO A 60 11.00 2.03 -5.74
C PRO A 60 11.15 2.70 -7.11
N ALA A 61 12.35 3.17 -7.42
CA ALA A 61 12.67 3.71 -8.74
C ALA A 61 12.39 2.67 -9.84
N GLY A 62 11.87 3.11 -10.97
CA GLY A 62 11.53 2.21 -12.08
C GLY A 62 10.20 1.49 -11.93
N LYS A 63 9.42 1.75 -10.86
CA LYS A 63 8.16 1.06 -10.59
C LYS A 63 6.93 1.96 -10.74
N ARG A 64 5.82 1.31 -11.07
CA ARG A 64 4.45 1.85 -11.03
C ARG A 64 3.70 1.17 -9.91
N LEU A 65 3.16 1.95 -8.97
CA LEU A 65 2.14 1.46 -8.06
C LEU A 65 0.76 1.61 -8.71
N THR A 66 -0.01 0.54 -8.69
CA THR A 66 -1.46 0.57 -8.91
C THR A 66 -2.12 0.56 -7.55
N VAL A 67 -2.60 1.72 -7.08
CA VAL A 67 -3.40 1.82 -5.88
C VAL A 67 -4.74 1.14 -6.17
N GLU A 68 -5.11 0.18 -5.33
CA GLU A 68 -6.36 -0.57 -5.41
C GLU A 68 -7.37 -0.07 -4.39
N SER A 69 -6.89 0.17 -3.17
CA SER A 69 -7.70 0.72 -2.10
C SER A 69 -6.90 1.64 -1.18
N LEU A 70 -7.59 2.63 -0.63
CA LEU A 70 -7.13 3.44 0.49
C LEU A 70 -8.28 3.54 1.49
N GLY A 71 -8.04 3.09 2.72
CA GLY A 71 -8.92 3.27 3.86
C GLY A 71 -8.44 4.40 4.77
N LEU A 72 -9.38 5.18 5.29
CA LEU A 72 -9.16 6.22 6.29
C LEU A 72 -10.12 6.03 7.45
N ALA A 73 -9.58 6.11 8.67
CA ALA A 73 -10.37 6.16 9.89
C ALA A 73 -9.88 7.32 10.74
N CYS A 74 -10.75 8.29 11.00
CA CYS A 74 -10.42 9.51 11.72
C CYS A 74 -11.27 9.69 12.97
N ARG A 75 -10.66 10.22 14.02
CA ARG A 75 -11.31 10.67 15.25
C ARG A 75 -11.08 12.15 15.40
N ALA A 76 -12.17 12.89 15.52
CA ALA A 76 -12.17 14.34 15.67
C ALA A 76 -12.85 14.75 16.97
N SER A 77 -12.63 15.98 17.43
CA SER A 77 -13.46 16.56 18.49
C SER A 77 -14.91 16.75 18.02
N LEU A 78 -15.85 16.91 18.96
CA LEU A 78 -17.26 17.20 18.64
C LEU A 78 -17.48 18.47 17.82
N GLY A 79 -16.54 19.42 17.88
CA GLY A 79 -16.64 20.67 17.14
C GLY A 79 -16.49 20.49 15.63
N VAL A 80 -15.85 19.40 15.19
CA VAL A 80 -15.65 19.10 13.76
C VAL A 80 -16.94 18.65 13.12
N THR A 81 -17.40 19.42 12.14
CA THR A 81 -18.66 19.20 11.41
C THR A 81 -18.44 18.58 10.03
N ALA A 82 -17.22 18.65 9.47
CA ALA A 82 -16.87 17.97 8.23
C ALA A 82 -15.39 17.58 8.19
N VAL A 83 -15.12 16.46 7.50
CA VAL A 83 -13.77 15.97 7.19
C VAL A 83 -13.73 15.62 5.70
N SER A 84 -12.67 16.00 5.01
CA SER A 84 -12.41 15.62 3.62
C SER A 84 -10.97 15.17 3.44
N ALA A 85 -10.68 14.36 2.42
CA ALA A 85 -9.31 13.97 2.13
C ALA A 85 -9.08 13.81 0.63
N THR A 86 -7.81 13.92 0.24
CA THR A 86 -7.35 13.76 -1.14
C THR A 86 -6.08 12.93 -1.19
N LEU A 87 -5.98 12.08 -2.19
CA LEU A 87 -4.77 11.35 -2.55
C LEU A 87 -4.16 12.00 -3.80
N ALA A 88 -2.94 12.50 -3.69
CA ALA A 88 -2.19 13.06 -4.81
C ALA A 88 -1.09 12.08 -5.25
N VAL A 89 -1.03 11.79 -6.55
CA VAL A 89 -0.07 10.86 -7.17
C VAL A 89 0.56 11.50 -8.40
N GLN A 90 1.77 11.08 -8.74
CA GLN A 90 2.44 11.45 -9.98
C GLN A 90 2.18 10.35 -11.01
N MET A 91 1.73 10.68 -12.21
CA MET A 91 1.40 9.71 -13.27
C MET A 91 1.84 10.20 -14.64
N ARG A 92 2.10 9.28 -15.57
CA ARG A 92 2.42 9.61 -16.96
C ARG A 92 1.54 8.84 -17.94
N ASN A 93 1.15 9.50 -19.03
CA ASN A 93 0.29 8.91 -20.06
C ASN A 93 1.06 7.99 -21.01
N SER A 94 2.38 8.22 -21.14
CA SER A 94 3.30 7.42 -21.94
C SER A 94 4.72 7.45 -21.35
N PRO A 95 5.63 6.55 -21.75
CA PRO A 95 6.98 6.44 -21.20
C PRO A 95 7.80 7.73 -21.25
N ASN A 96 7.64 8.49 -22.34
CA ASN A 96 8.36 9.73 -22.60
C ASN A 96 7.55 10.99 -22.26
N SER A 97 6.36 10.84 -21.66
CA SER A 97 5.56 11.99 -21.22
C SER A 97 6.02 12.49 -19.85
N PRO A 98 5.87 13.80 -19.58
CA PRO A 98 6.15 14.34 -18.25
C PRO A 98 5.23 13.72 -17.20
N LEU A 99 5.71 13.70 -15.95
CA LEU A 99 4.86 13.36 -14.81
C LEU A 99 3.82 14.46 -14.61
N LEU A 100 2.57 14.04 -14.43
CA LEU A 100 1.41 14.86 -14.15
C LEU A 100 0.91 14.54 -12.74
N LEU A 101 0.49 15.58 -12.03
CA LEU A 101 -0.15 15.42 -10.73
C LEU A 101 -1.62 15.05 -10.91
N GLY A 102 -2.00 13.85 -10.47
CA GLY A 102 -3.39 13.44 -10.32
C GLY A 102 -3.85 13.62 -8.87
N ILE A 103 -5.03 14.20 -8.65
CA ILE A 103 -5.62 14.40 -7.33
C ILE A 103 -6.96 13.67 -7.28
N PHE A 104 -7.11 12.75 -6.34
CA PHE A 104 -8.27 11.90 -6.20
C PHE A 104 -8.95 12.16 -4.85
N PRO A 105 -10.24 12.54 -4.83
CA PRO A 105 -10.95 12.74 -3.58
C PRO A 105 -11.20 11.39 -2.90
N VAL A 106 -11.02 11.35 -1.58
CA VAL A 106 -11.41 10.20 -0.75
C VAL A 106 -12.77 10.53 -0.15
N THR A 107 -13.76 9.67 -0.40
CA THR A 107 -15.10 9.85 0.16
C THR A 107 -15.05 9.52 1.65
N ILE A 108 -15.33 10.51 2.50
CA ILE A 108 -15.37 10.38 3.95
C ILE A 108 -16.80 10.63 4.44
N VAL A 109 -17.26 9.82 5.38
CA VAL A 109 -18.57 9.90 6.02
C VAL A 109 -18.44 9.91 7.53
N ARG A 110 -19.39 10.56 8.20
CA ARG A 110 -19.50 10.53 9.66
C ARG A 110 -20.09 9.19 10.09
N GLU A 111 -19.41 8.47 10.96
CA GLU A 111 -19.85 7.15 11.44
C GLU A 111 -20.63 7.24 12.76
N GLY A 112 -20.36 8.27 13.57
CA GLY A 112 -21.08 8.47 14.83
C GLY A 112 -20.27 9.21 15.87
N THR A 113 -20.83 9.31 17.07
CA THR A 113 -20.21 9.96 18.24
C THR A 113 -19.78 8.89 19.25
N GLN A 114 -18.54 8.94 19.72
CA GLN A 114 -18.01 8.09 20.78
C GLN A 114 -17.88 8.91 22.06
N THR A 115 -18.51 8.45 23.16
CA THR A 115 -18.64 9.20 24.41
C THR A 115 -17.78 8.67 25.56
N SER A 116 -17.01 7.59 25.36
CA SER A 116 -16.42 6.82 26.45
C SER A 116 -15.07 7.33 27.01
N SER A 117 -14.48 8.41 26.49
CA SER A 117 -13.22 8.96 27.07
C SER A 117 -12.92 10.41 26.65
N GLY A 118 -13.95 11.25 26.59
CA GLY A 118 -13.89 12.55 25.91
C GLY A 118 -14.63 12.44 24.59
N ALA A 119 -15.71 13.21 24.45
CA ALA A 119 -16.61 13.06 23.34
C ALA A 119 -15.90 13.37 22.02
N SER A 120 -15.89 12.39 21.12
CA SER A 120 -15.26 12.48 19.80
C SER A 120 -16.21 11.99 18.73
N VAL A 121 -15.97 12.40 17.49
CA VAL A 121 -16.72 11.96 16.32
C VAL A 121 -15.82 11.06 15.48
N SER A 122 -16.34 9.90 15.09
CA SER A 122 -15.68 8.98 14.15
C SER A 122 -16.07 9.32 12.72
N TRP A 123 -15.08 9.30 11.84
CA TRP A 123 -15.22 9.53 10.41
C TRP A 123 -14.48 8.42 9.67
N GLY A 124 -15.15 7.77 8.74
CA GLY A 124 -14.59 6.69 7.93
C GLY A 124 -14.60 7.08 6.47
N GLY A 125 -13.57 6.71 5.72
CA GLY A 125 -13.52 6.96 4.30
C GLY A 125 -12.80 5.88 3.52
N THR A 126 -13.19 5.73 2.26
CA THR A 126 -12.52 4.81 1.35
C THR A 126 -12.36 5.44 -0.02
N LEU A 127 -11.28 5.08 -0.70
CA LEU A 127 -11.06 5.32 -2.11
C LEU A 127 -10.73 3.95 -2.71
N ASN A 128 -11.59 3.49 -3.62
CA ASN A 128 -11.42 2.24 -4.33
C ASN A 128 -11.34 2.54 -5.82
N GLY A 129 -10.32 2.03 -6.50
CA GLY A 129 -10.11 2.29 -7.91
C GLY A 129 -8.79 1.76 -8.40
N ARG A 130 -8.47 1.99 -9.67
CA ARG A 130 -7.15 1.73 -10.24
C ARG A 130 -6.47 3.05 -10.51
N ILE A 131 -5.73 3.55 -9.51
CA ILE A 131 -4.99 4.81 -9.61
C ILE A 131 -3.52 4.47 -9.77
N PHE A 132 -2.87 5.06 -10.77
CA PHE A 132 -1.46 4.80 -11.05
C PHE A 132 -0.58 5.87 -10.43
N HIS A 133 0.49 5.44 -9.75
CA HIS A 133 1.60 6.29 -9.33
C HIS A 133 2.89 5.79 -9.98
N ASP A 134 3.53 6.64 -10.76
CA ASP A 134 4.75 6.37 -11.51
C ASP A 134 5.96 7.00 -10.82
N ASN A 135 7.00 6.19 -10.53
CA ASN A 135 8.25 6.69 -9.95
C ASN A 135 9.49 6.37 -10.83
N PRO A 136 9.73 7.12 -11.91
CA PRO A 136 10.85 6.84 -12.81
C PRO A 136 12.23 7.04 -12.17
N ALA A 137 12.37 7.97 -11.23
CA ALA A 137 13.66 8.39 -10.70
C ALA A 137 13.85 8.12 -9.19
N GLY A 138 12.89 7.48 -8.51
CA GLY A 138 12.97 7.19 -7.07
C GLY A 138 12.69 8.39 -6.18
N ASN A 139 12.15 9.49 -6.72
CA ASN A 139 11.98 10.76 -6.02
C ASN A 139 10.54 11.28 -6.00
N THR A 140 9.58 10.51 -6.52
CA THR A 140 8.16 10.85 -6.40
C THR A 140 7.57 10.22 -5.15
N ASN A 141 6.73 10.98 -4.46
CA ASN A 141 6.00 10.49 -3.29
C ASN A 141 4.50 10.54 -3.56
N ILE A 142 3.77 9.64 -2.92
CA ILE A 142 2.32 9.72 -2.81
C ILE A 142 2.01 10.65 -1.63
N LEU A 143 1.12 11.60 -1.84
CA LEU A 143 0.73 12.56 -0.82
C LEU A 143 -0.73 12.35 -0.45
N LEU A 144 -0.98 11.92 0.79
CA LEU A 144 -2.31 11.92 1.38
C LEU A 144 -2.48 13.22 2.17
N THR A 145 -3.57 13.94 1.94
CA THR A 145 -3.91 15.14 2.71
C THR A 145 -5.31 15.00 3.27
N VAL A 146 -5.46 15.24 4.57
CA VAL A 146 -6.76 15.25 5.26
C VAL A 146 -7.04 16.65 5.78
N TYR A 147 -8.27 17.11 5.58
CA TYR A 147 -8.80 18.41 5.96
C TYR A 147 -9.94 18.26 6.95
N ARG A 148 -10.16 19.30 7.76
CA ARG A 148 -11.29 19.37 8.71
C ARG A 148 -11.93 20.74 8.72
N TYR A 149 -13.19 20.78 9.10
CA TYR A 149 -13.95 22.01 9.30
C TYR A 149 -14.81 21.90 10.57
N PRO A 150 -14.87 22.95 11.41
CA PRO A 150 -14.04 24.15 11.39
C PRO A 150 -12.56 23.84 11.67
N THR A 151 -11.71 24.78 11.29
CA THR A 151 -10.28 24.77 11.62
C THR A 151 -10.06 25.01 13.11
N GLY A 152 -8.99 24.47 13.69
CA GLY A 152 -8.66 24.74 15.09
C GLY A 152 -8.96 23.59 16.06
N GLU A 153 -9.67 22.57 15.60
CA GLU A 153 -9.96 21.37 16.39
C GLU A 153 -8.87 20.31 16.22
N SER A 154 -8.82 19.27 17.06
CA SER A 154 -7.91 18.14 16.82
C SER A 154 -8.55 17.10 15.90
N LEU A 155 -7.73 16.47 15.05
CA LEU A 155 -8.12 15.36 14.19
C LEU A 155 -6.99 14.34 14.16
N ASN A 156 -7.26 13.09 14.51
CA ASN A 156 -6.30 12.00 14.40
C ASN A 156 -6.84 10.97 13.42
N CYS A 157 -6.07 10.63 12.39
CA CYS A 157 -6.46 9.63 11.41
C CYS A 157 -5.44 8.51 11.33
N THR A 158 -5.91 7.31 11.06
CA THR A 158 -5.11 6.22 10.53
C THR A 158 -5.47 5.99 9.07
N TYR A 159 -4.50 5.53 8.30
CA TYR A 159 -4.69 5.18 6.91
C TYR A 159 -4.07 3.81 6.62
N ALA A 160 -4.62 3.13 5.62
CA ALA A 160 -4.03 1.96 5.01
C ALA A 160 -4.24 2.03 3.51
N LEU A 161 -3.16 1.94 2.74
CA LEU A 161 -3.18 1.91 1.28
C LEU A 161 -2.68 0.55 0.83
N THR A 162 -3.41 -0.06 -0.10
CA THR A 162 -3.04 -1.32 -0.75
C THR A 162 -2.97 -1.16 -2.25
N GLY A 163 -2.12 -1.96 -2.88
CA GLY A 163 -1.99 -1.98 -4.31
C GLY A 163 -0.99 -3.00 -4.83
N GLY A 164 -0.67 -2.87 -6.11
CA GLY A 164 0.31 -3.71 -6.80
C GLY A 164 1.44 -2.87 -7.41
N LEU A 165 2.68 -3.26 -7.19
CA LEU A 165 3.85 -2.72 -7.86
C LEU A 165 4.12 -3.48 -9.15
N THR A 166 4.27 -2.74 -10.23
CA THR A 166 4.61 -3.23 -11.57
C THR A 166 5.85 -2.51 -12.07
N ASN A 167 6.52 -3.05 -13.08
CA ASN A 167 7.52 -2.28 -13.80
C ASN A 167 6.87 -1.10 -14.52
N LEU A 168 7.58 0.03 -14.56
CA LEU A 168 7.16 1.15 -15.36
C LEU A 168 7.02 0.75 -16.84
N PRO A 169 5.97 1.20 -17.54
CA PRO A 169 5.87 0.98 -18.98
C PRO A 169 7.10 1.53 -19.72
N GLN A 170 7.74 0.71 -20.54
CA GLN A 170 8.84 1.17 -21.41
C GLN A 170 8.30 1.90 -22.63
#